data_AF-A0A6P8MXR9-F1
#
_entry.id   AF-A0A6P8MXR9-F1
#
_cell.length_a   1.000
_cell.length_b   1.000
_cell.length_c   1.000
_cell.angle_alpha   90.00
_cell.angle_beta   90.00
_cell.angle_gamma   90.00
#
_symmetry.space_group_name_H-M   'P 1'
#
loop_
_entity.id
_entity.type
_entity.pdbx_description
1 polymer ?
#
loop_
_entity_poly.entity_id
_entity_poly.type
_entity_poly.pdbx_seq_one_letter_code
_entity_poly.pdbx_strand_id
1 'polypeptide(L)'
;MAITCVLSIAELMLHSMLAKLVMSILSRFCLNMAANVGLQYAAELLPTPVRSQGVSFIHIFGIVAHSLAPYITDSAAIWEGFPMLIISTVSFFGAALVLFLPETVGQNLPQTIKQGEEFGRDQHFWSLPCYHKTHFNGHQHYHSCER
;
A
#
# COMPACT_ATOMS: atom_id res chain seq x y z
N MET A 1 1.84 6.74 1.22
CA MET A 1 2.10 6.40 2.64
C MET A 1 3.36 7.07 3.19
N ALA A 2 4.52 7.03 2.52
CA ALA A 2 5.70 7.79 3.00
C ALA A 2 5.49 9.32 2.97
N ILE A 3 4.95 9.85 1.87
CA ILE A 3 4.67 11.29 1.71
C ILE A 3 3.68 11.79 2.77
N THR A 4 2.68 10.99 3.13
CA THR A 4 1.67 11.35 4.13
C THR A 4 2.26 11.42 5.54
N CYS A 5 3.29 10.63 5.84
CA CYS A 5 4.02 10.75 7.11
C CYS A 5 4.79 12.08 7.18
N VAL A 6 5.45 12.49 6.09
CA VAL A 6 6.17 13.78 6.02
C VAL A 6 5.20 14.95 6.17
N LEU A 7 4.05 14.91 5.50
CA LEU A 7 3.02 15.94 5.62
C LEU A 7 2.44 16.03 7.05
N SER A 8 2.24 14.89 7.71
CA SER A 8 1.74 14.85 9.09
C SER A 8 2.77 15.37 10.12
N ILE A 9 4.07 15.12 9.91
CA ILE A 9 5.14 15.71 10.73
C ILE A 9 5.21 17.23 10.50
N ALA A 10 5.01 17.69 9.26
CA ALA A 10 4.97 19.11 8.95
C ALA A 10 3.77 19.83 9.60
N GLU A 11 2.60 19.18 9.71
CA GLU A 11 1.43 19.72 10.43
C GLU A 11 1.73 20.07 11.90
N LEU A 12 2.61 19.30 12.56
CA LEU A 12 3.02 19.55 13.95
C LEU A 12 3.88 20.82 14.11
N MET A 13 4.61 21.20 13.07
CA MET A 13 5.55 22.34 13.08
C MET A 13 4.88 23.67 12.73
N LEU A 14 3.72 23.64 12.08
CA LEU A 14 3.00 24.87 11.74
C LEU A 14 2.19 25.38 12.93
N HIS A 15 2.19 26.70 13.13
CA HIS A 15 1.38 27.36 14.16
C HIS A 15 0.02 27.85 13.62
N SER A 16 -0.10 28.09 12.31
CA SER A 16 -1.31 28.67 11.70
C SER A 16 -2.39 27.63 11.40
N MET A 17 -3.62 27.91 11.81
CA MET A 17 -4.78 27.01 11.67
C MET A 17 -5.12 26.71 10.20
N LEU A 18 -5.11 27.72 9.33
CA LEU A 18 -5.41 27.55 7.90
C LEU A 18 -4.42 26.58 7.23
N ALA A 19 -3.13 26.72 7.52
CA ALA A 19 -2.13 25.88 6.90
C ALA A 19 -2.18 24.44 7.42
N LYS A 20 -2.49 24.23 8.72
CA LYS A 20 -2.80 22.88 9.25
C LYS A 20 -3.96 22.23 8.51
N LEU A 21 -5.05 22.96 8.27
CA LEU A 21 -6.23 22.44 7.57
C LEU A 21 -5.91 22.06 6.12
N VAL A 22 -5.20 22.92 5.39
CA VAL A 22 -4.80 22.64 4.00
C VAL A 22 -3.91 21.42 3.92
N MET A 23 -2.91 21.31 4.82
CA MET A 23 -2.04 20.14 4.88
C MET A 23 -2.83 18.87 5.24
N SER A 24 -3.77 18.95 6.20
CA SER A 24 -4.60 17.79 6.60
C SER A 24 -5.47 17.28 5.47
N ILE A 25 -6.06 18.18 4.68
CA ILE A 25 -6.86 17.81 3.51
C ILE A 25 -5.97 17.14 2.44
N LEU A 26 -4.78 17.69 2.18
CA LEU A 26 -3.82 17.11 1.24
C LEU A 26 -3.36 15.71 1.69
N SER A 27 -3.00 15.58 2.97
CA SER A 27 -2.64 14.29 3.59
C SER A 27 -3.75 13.26 3.42
N ARG A 28 -5.01 13.63 3.73
CA ARG A 28 -6.19 12.76 3.57
C ARG A 28 -6.42 12.37 2.12
N PHE A 29 -6.24 13.28 1.17
CA PHE A 29 -6.38 12.98 -0.25
C PHE A 29 -5.35 11.94 -0.70
N CYS A 30 -4.06 12.15 -0.36
CA CYS A 30 -3.00 11.21 -0.69
C CYS A 30 -3.20 9.83 -0.03
N LEU A 31 -3.68 9.79 1.22
CA LEU A 31 -4.02 8.54 1.91
C LEU A 31 -5.14 7.78 1.19
N ASN A 32 -6.24 8.46 0.83
CA ASN A 32 -7.37 7.85 0.12
C ASN A 32 -6.96 7.33 -1.27
N MET A 33 -6.17 8.08 -2.01
CA MET A 33 -5.66 7.64 -3.30
C MET A 33 -4.79 6.39 -3.16
N ALA A 34 -3.84 6.40 -2.21
CA ALA A 34 -2.96 5.27 -1.96
C ALA A 34 -3.72 4.01 -1.48
N ALA A 35 -4.76 4.18 -0.66
CA ALA A 35 -5.61 3.08 -0.22
C ALA A 35 -6.39 2.46 -1.39
N ASN A 36 -6.98 3.28 -2.26
CA ASN A 36 -7.70 2.79 -3.44
C ASN A 36 -6.78 2.02 -4.40
N VAL A 37 -5.61 2.59 -4.71
CA VAL A 37 -4.61 1.91 -5.56
C VAL A 37 -4.14 0.62 -4.91
N GLY A 38 -3.88 0.61 -3.60
CA GLY A 38 -3.47 -0.60 -2.88
C GLY A 38 -4.52 -1.71 -2.91
N LEU A 39 -5.80 -1.37 -2.75
CA LEU A 39 -6.90 -2.33 -2.84
C LEU A 39 -7.05 -2.89 -4.26
N GLN A 40 -6.95 -2.03 -5.28
CA GLN A 40 -7.00 -2.43 -6.68
C GLN A 40 -5.84 -3.38 -7.02
N TYR A 41 -4.63 -3.02 -6.59
CA TYR A 41 -3.43 -3.83 -6.78
C TYR A 41 -3.55 -5.19 -6.09
N ALA A 42 -4.04 -5.23 -4.85
CA ALA A 42 -4.29 -6.49 -4.16
C ALA A 42 -5.31 -7.36 -4.92
N ALA A 43 -6.38 -6.77 -5.45
CA ALA A 43 -7.38 -7.50 -6.24
C ALA A 43 -6.81 -8.06 -7.56
N GLU A 44 -5.86 -7.37 -8.19
CA GLU A 44 -5.19 -7.82 -9.40
C GLU A 44 -4.26 -9.01 -9.13
N LEU A 45 -3.47 -8.94 -8.05
CA LEU A 45 -2.57 -10.01 -7.65
C LEU A 45 -3.27 -11.27 -7.20
N LEU A 46 -4.46 -11.15 -6.63
CA LEU A 46 -5.23 -12.31 -6.18
C LEU A 46 -5.84 -13.06 -7.39
N PRO A 47 -5.55 -14.36 -7.56
CA PRO A 47 -6.16 -15.16 -8.63
C PRO A 47 -7.67 -15.28 -8.43
N THR A 48 -8.41 -15.36 -9.53
CA THR A 48 -9.90 -15.35 -9.56
C THR A 48 -10.60 -16.27 -8.54
N PRO A 49 -10.16 -17.52 -8.25
CA PRO A 49 -10.83 -18.38 -7.26
C PRO A 49 -10.70 -17.91 -5.80
N VAL A 50 -9.67 -17.11 -5.48
CA VAL A 50 -9.39 -16.66 -4.10
C VAL A 50 -9.50 -15.15 -3.94
N ARG A 51 -9.72 -14.40 -5.02
CA ARG A 51 -9.85 -12.95 -5.01
C ARG A 51 -10.90 -12.44 -4.03
N SER A 52 -12.12 -13.00 -4.08
CA SER A 52 -13.21 -12.59 -3.18
C SER A 52 -12.89 -12.85 -1.71
N GLN A 53 -12.25 -13.98 -1.42
CA GLN A 53 -11.81 -14.35 -0.07
C GLN A 53 -10.69 -13.44 0.42
N GLY A 54 -9.67 -13.20 -0.40
CA GLY A 54 -8.55 -12.32 -0.08
C GLY A 54 -8.98 -10.86 0.19
N VAL A 55 -9.87 -10.31 -0.64
CA VAL A 55 -10.45 -8.97 -0.42
C VAL A 55 -11.26 -8.92 0.87
N SER A 56 -12.00 -9.98 1.20
CA SER A 56 -12.75 -10.07 2.45
C SER A 56 -11.82 -10.05 3.67
N PHE A 57 -10.68 -10.75 3.62
CA PHE A 57 -9.67 -10.68 4.68
C PHE A 57 -9.13 -9.27 4.88
N ILE A 58 -8.75 -8.57 3.80
CA ILE A 58 -8.29 -7.19 3.87
C ILE A 58 -9.34 -6.29 4.55
N HIS A 59 -10.61 -6.49 4.21
CA HIS A 59 -11.71 -5.72 4.80
C HIS A 59 -11.87 -5.99 6.31
N ILE A 60 -11.73 -7.25 6.75
CA ILE A 60 -11.77 -7.60 8.18
C ILE A 60 -10.65 -6.88 8.94
N PHE A 61 -9.42 -6.87 8.42
CA PHE A 61 -8.32 -6.11 9.03
C PHE A 61 -8.62 -4.61 9.09
N GLY A 62 -9.25 -4.06 8.04
CA GLY A 62 -9.73 -2.67 8.03
C GLY A 62 -10.75 -2.37 9.14
N ILE A 63 -11.70 -3.28 9.37
CA ILE A 63 -12.69 -3.17 10.46
C ILE A 63 -12.01 -3.22 11.83
N VAL A 64 -11.03 -4.11 12.02
CA VAL A 64 -10.27 -4.19 13.27
C VAL A 64 -9.51 -2.88 13.51
N ALA A 65 -8.83 -2.34 12.50
CA ALA A 65 -8.14 -1.05 12.60
C ALA A 65 -9.10 0.10 12.93
N HIS A 66 -10.29 0.12 12.31
CA HIS A 66 -11.34 1.09 12.60
C HIS A 66 -11.85 0.97 14.04
N SER A 67 -12.01 -0.26 14.53
CA SER A 67 -12.44 -0.54 15.91
C SER A 67 -11.40 -0.08 16.94
N LEU A 68 -10.11 -0.10 16.59
CA LEU A 68 -9.02 0.40 17.44
C LEU A 68 -8.88 1.93 17.43
N ALA A 69 -9.37 2.62 16.39
CA ALA A 69 -9.26 4.07 16.24
C ALA A 69 -9.77 4.90 17.45
N PRO A 70 -10.95 4.63 18.04
CA PRO A 70 -11.40 5.38 19.22
C PRO A 70 -10.49 5.18 20.44
N TYR A 71 -9.93 3.99 20.65
CA TYR A 71 -9.00 3.72 21.75
C TYR A 71 -7.68 4.49 21.62
N ILE A 72 -7.18 4.61 20.38
CA ILE A 72 -5.99 5.43 20.08
C ILE A 72 -6.30 6.92 20.32
N THR A 73 -7.49 7.36 19.94
CA THR A 73 -7.92 8.77 20.12
C THR A 73 -8.15 9.11 21.59
N ASP A 74 -8.66 8.18 22.39
CA ASP A 74 -8.84 8.34 23.84
C ASP A 74 -7.50 8.53 24.56
N SER A 75 -6.43 7.90 24.05
CA SER A 75 -5.07 8.10 24.54
C SER A 75 -4.54 9.53 24.37
N ALA A 76 -5.22 10.38 23.58
CA ALA A 76 -4.90 11.81 23.44
C ALA A 76 -5.16 12.62 24.73
N ALA A 77 -5.92 12.06 25.69
CA ALA A 77 -6.17 12.70 26.98
C ALA A 77 -4.90 12.93 27.81
N ILE A 78 -3.82 12.17 27.53
CA ILE A 78 -2.52 12.31 28.21
C ILE A 78 -1.62 13.31 27.47
N TRP A 79 -1.60 13.26 26.13
CA TRP A 79 -0.85 14.19 25.28
C TRP A 79 -1.50 14.31 23.90
N GLU A 80 -1.82 15.54 23.49
CA GLU A 80 -2.55 15.84 22.23
C GLU A 80 -1.85 15.29 20.98
N GLY A 81 -0.52 15.16 20.99
CA GLY A 81 0.27 14.65 19.86
C GLY A 81 0.43 13.13 19.80
N PHE A 82 0.06 12.40 20.86
CA PHE A 82 0.24 10.95 20.97
C PHE A 82 -0.50 10.14 19.89
N PRO A 83 -1.80 10.38 19.58
CA PRO A 83 -2.51 9.61 18.56
C PRO A 83 -1.91 9.79 17.16
N MET A 84 -1.43 11.00 16.83
CA MET A 84 -0.82 11.28 15.52
C MET A 84 0.49 10.52 15.33
N LEU A 85 1.31 10.39 16.38
CA LEU A 85 2.54 9.60 16.32
C LEU A 85 2.28 8.11 16.14
N ILE A 86 1.29 7.56 16.86
CA ILE A 86 0.93 6.13 16.74
C ILE A 86 0.49 5.83 15.30
N ILE A 87 -0.42 6.62 14.75
CA ILE A 87 -0.94 6.39 13.39
C ILE A 87 0.17 6.55 12.34
N SER A 88 1.05 7.55 12.51
CA SER A 88 2.15 7.80 11.58
C SER A 88 3.20 6.68 11.59
N THR A 89 3.55 6.16 12.78
CA THR A 89 4.51 5.05 12.89
C THR A 89 3.96 3.78 12.25
N VAL A 90 2.70 3.41 12.52
CA VAL A 90 2.05 2.26 11.88
C VAL A 90 1.99 2.42 10.35
N SER A 91 1.71 3.63 9.85
CA SER A 91 1.72 3.93 8.42
C SER A 91 3.11 3.81 7.80
N PHE A 92 4.15 4.25 8.51
CA PHE A 92 5.54 4.11 8.07
C PHE A 92 5.97 2.64 7.97
N PHE A 93 5.63 1.83 8.96
CA PHE A 93 5.84 0.38 8.88
C PHE A 93 5.10 -0.21 7.69
N GLY A 94 3.82 0.12 7.49
CA GLY A 94 3.05 -0.32 6.32
C GLY A 94 3.71 0.08 4.99
N ALA A 95 4.22 1.31 4.90
CA ALA A 95 4.96 1.77 3.71
C ALA A 95 6.26 0.96 3.48
N ALA A 96 7.00 0.65 4.55
CA ALA A 96 8.19 -0.18 4.46
C ALA A 96 7.86 -1.60 4.02
N LEU A 97 6.79 -2.21 4.56
CA LEU A 97 6.31 -3.53 4.12
C LEU A 97 5.92 -3.53 2.63
N VAL A 98 5.30 -2.46 2.13
CA VAL A 98 4.97 -2.33 0.70
C VAL A 98 6.24 -2.26 -0.16
N LEU A 99 7.33 -1.65 0.32
CA LEU A 99 8.61 -1.66 -0.39
C LEU A 99 9.25 -3.05 -0.46
N PHE A 100 8.97 -3.92 0.51
CA PHE A 100 9.40 -5.33 0.45
C PHE A 100 8.54 -6.18 -0.49
N LEU A 101 7.40 -5.67 -0.93
CA LEU A 101 6.54 -6.38 -1.85
C LEU A 101 7.21 -6.35 -3.24
N PRO A 102 7.52 -7.51 -3.83
CA PRO A 102 8.19 -7.56 -5.12
C PRO A 102 7.35 -6.83 -6.16
N GLU A 103 8.01 -6.01 -6.98
CA GLU A 103 7.32 -5.22 -7.98
C GLU A 103 6.78 -6.13 -9.09
N THR A 104 5.47 -6.07 -9.33
CA THR A 104 4.82 -6.91 -10.33
C THR A 104 4.80 -6.30 -11.73
N VAL A 105 5.50 -5.19 -11.95
CA VAL A 105 5.51 -4.49 -13.24
C VAL A 105 6.23 -5.34 -14.29
N GLY A 106 5.52 -5.68 -15.39
CA GLY A 106 6.07 -6.45 -16.51
C GLY A 106 6.08 -7.98 -16.35
N GLN A 107 5.53 -8.52 -15.27
CA GLN A 107 5.37 -9.97 -15.08
C GLN A 107 3.93 -10.40 -15.44
N ASN A 108 3.75 -11.57 -16.07
CA ASN A 108 2.40 -12.10 -16.33
C ASN A 108 1.73 -12.46 -14.99
N LEU A 109 0.61 -11.83 -14.67
CA LEU A 109 -0.10 -12.10 -13.43
C LEU A 109 -0.64 -13.54 -13.43
N PRO A 110 -0.39 -14.32 -12.36
CA PRO A 110 -0.81 -15.71 -12.28
C PRO A 110 -2.34 -15.81 -12.31
N GLN A 111 -2.88 -16.47 -13.33
CA GLN A 111 -4.33 -16.66 -13.48
C GLN A 111 -4.82 -17.89 -12.69
N THR A 112 -3.91 -18.76 -12.25
CA THR A 112 -4.22 -20.02 -11.56
C THR A 112 -3.43 -20.14 -10.26
N ILE A 113 -3.95 -20.93 -9.30
CA ILE A 113 -3.30 -21.17 -8.01
C ILE A 113 -1.87 -21.71 -8.18
N LYS A 114 -1.67 -22.63 -9.13
CA LYS A 114 -0.34 -23.21 -9.42
C LYS A 114 0.67 -22.17 -9.88
N GLN A 115 0.25 -21.22 -10.73
CA GLN A 115 1.12 -20.12 -11.17
C GLN A 115 1.39 -19.13 -10.03
N GLY A 116 0.46 -18.96 -9.10
CA GLY A 116 0.66 -18.13 -7.91
C GLY A 116 1.68 -18.71 -6.93
N GLU A 117 1.84 -20.04 -6.87
CA GLU A 117 2.85 -20.71 -6.04
C GLU A 117 4.28 -20.54 -6.57
N GLU A 118 4.41 -20.40 -7.89
CA GLU A 118 5.69 -20.17 -8.58
C GLU A 118 6.04 -18.68 -8.69
N PHE A 119 5.04 -17.81 -8.53
CA PHE A 119 5.20 -16.35 -8.56
C PHE A 119 6.03 -15.85 -7.36
N GLY A 120 7.21 -15.30 -7.64
CA GLY A 120 8.11 -14.72 -6.63
C GLY A 120 9.29 -15.59 -6.17
N ARG A 121 9.45 -16.83 -6.69
CA ARG A 121 10.61 -17.69 -6.35
C ARG A 121 11.96 -17.13 -6.83
N ASP A 122 11.98 -16.40 -7.94
CA ASP A 122 13.20 -15.90 -8.57
C ASP A 122 13.37 -14.36 -8.50
N GLN A 123 12.51 -13.66 -7.74
CA GLN A 123 12.52 -12.20 -7.69
C GLN A 123 13.33 -11.68 -6.49
N HIS A 124 14.32 -10.82 -6.77
CA HIS A 124 15.11 -10.15 -5.74
C HIS A 124 14.31 -8.97 -5.17
N PHE A 125 14.11 -8.94 -3.84
CA PHE A 125 13.25 -7.98 -3.12
C PHE A 125 13.54 -6.48 -3.35
N TRP A 126 14.72 -6.14 -3.91
CA TRP A 126 15.19 -4.76 -4.08
C TRP A 126 15.47 -4.38 -5.55
N SER A 127 14.76 -4.95 -6.52
CA SER A 127 14.84 -4.47 -7.91
C SER A 127 14.02 -3.20 -8.08
N LEU A 128 14.65 -2.02 -7.96
CA LEU A 128 14.05 -0.73 -8.33
C LEU A 128 14.25 -0.52 -9.85
N PRO A 129 13.22 -0.65 -10.70
CA PRO A 129 13.34 -0.54 -12.16
C PRO A 129 13.60 0.89 -12.63
N CYS A 130 13.42 1.90 -11.78
CA CYS A 130 13.71 3.30 -12.14
C CYS A 130 15.18 3.53 -12.54
N TYR A 131 16.10 2.63 -12.19
CA TYR A 131 17.51 2.71 -12.62
C TYR A 131 17.92 1.68 -13.67
N HIS A 132 17.06 0.70 -13.99
CA HIS A 132 17.39 -0.35 -14.96
C HIS A 132 16.51 -0.23 -16.21
N LYS A 133 16.83 0.75 -17.06
CA LYS A 133 16.46 0.66 -18.48
C LYS A 133 17.29 -0.44 -19.11
N THR A 134 16.77 -1.65 -19.13
CA THR A 134 17.36 -2.74 -19.92
C THR A 134 16.26 -3.47 -20.67
N HIS A 135 16.09 -3.06 -21.93
CA HIS A 135 15.55 -3.82 -23.06
C HIS A 135 14.57 -4.97 -22.73
N PHE A 136 13.28 -4.65 -22.58
CA PHE A 136 12.22 -5.66 -22.58
C PHE A 136 11.84 -6.00 -24.03
N ASN A 137 12.38 -7.10 -24.58
CA ASN A 137 12.00 -7.62 -25.89
C ASN A 137 10.72 -8.49 -25.75
N GLY A 138 9.56 -7.86 -25.75
CA GLY A 138 8.26 -8.49 -25.53
C GLY A 138 7.67 -9.21 -26.74
N HIS A 139 8.34 -10.22 -27.32
CA HIS A 139 7.83 -10.86 -28.55
C HIS A 139 7.66 -12.40 -28.58
N GLN A 140 7.98 -13.18 -27.53
CA GLN A 140 7.97 -14.65 -27.70
C GLN A 140 6.77 -15.42 -27.13
N HIS A 141 5.99 -14.89 -26.18
CA HIS A 141 5.06 -15.75 -25.40
C HIS A 141 3.57 -15.71 -25.77
N TYR A 142 3.12 -14.87 -26.70
CA TYR A 142 1.71 -14.85 -27.11
C TYR A 142 1.34 -16.00 -28.07
N HIS A 143 2.32 -16.62 -28.74
CA HIS A 143 2.05 -17.56 -29.83
C HIS A 143 1.63 -18.98 -29.42
N SER A 144 1.53 -19.28 -28.11
CA SER A 144 1.19 -20.63 -27.65
C SER A 144 -0.26 -20.81 -27.20
N CYS A 145 -1.10 -19.77 -27.28
CA CYS A 145 -2.54 -19.88 -26.98
C CYS A 145 -3.42 -19.97 -28.24
N GLU A 146 -2.84 -19.99 -29.44
CA GLU A 146 -3.54 -20.14 -30.73
C GLU A 146 -3.18 -21.45 -31.48
N ARG A 147 -2.70 -22.48 -30.77
CA ARG A 147 -2.58 -23.83 -31.35
C ARG A 147 -3.06 -24.91 -30.40
#